data_AF-A0A1A3PT88-F1
#
_entry.id   AF-A0A1A3PT88-F1
#
_cell.length_a   1.000
_cell.length_b   1.000
_cell.length_c   1.000
_cell.angle_alpha   90.00
_cell.angle_beta   90.00
_cell.angle_gamma   90.00
#
_symmetry.space_group_name_H-M   'P 1'
#
loop_
_entity.id
_entity.type
_entity.pdbx_description
1 polymer ?
#
loop_
_entity_poly.entity_id
_entity_poly.type
_entity_poly.pdbx_seq_one_letter_code
_entity_poly.pdbx_strand_id
1 'polypeptide(L)'
;MTLTLSNHLAADSAFEALCRDVRAGLQSAPKSLPPKWFYDSVGSDLFDQITRLPEYYPTRAEAEILRARAAEIASVAGADTLVELGSGTSEKTRLLLDALRNGGALRRFVPFDVDASMLSTAAKAIQAEYPGIEIAAVCGDFEEHLAKIPHGGRRLFVFLGSTIGNLEPGARAEFLAGLAAALQPGDGLLLGTDLVKDPRRLVAAYDDAAGVTAQFNRNVLAVINRELNADFDVEAFRHVATWNPVEERMEMRLRSERAQRVRIAALSMTVEFEAGEQVLTEVSCKFRPDGVAGELGRAGLRLTRWWTDTAGDFGLSLSVK
;
A
#
# COMPACT_ATOMS: atom_id res chain seq x y z
N MET A 1 25.27 16.00 6.06
CA MET A 1 24.23 15.01 6.40
C MET A 1 24.07 14.05 5.23
N THR A 2 23.82 12.79 5.53
CA THR A 2 24.02 11.64 4.65
C THR A 2 22.69 11.11 4.14
N LEU A 3 22.63 10.78 2.84
CA LEU A 3 21.63 9.87 2.28
C LEU A 3 22.25 8.48 2.29
N THR A 4 21.60 7.53 2.96
CA THR A 4 21.95 6.11 2.93
C THR A 4 20.77 5.31 2.37
N LEU A 5 21.06 4.22 1.67
CA LEU A 5 20.09 3.24 1.20
C LEU A 5 20.59 1.87 1.61
N SER A 6 19.87 1.20 2.52
CA SER A 6 20.13 -0.19 2.89
C SER A 6 19.15 -1.09 2.14
N ASN A 7 19.68 -1.98 1.29
CA ASN A 7 18.88 -2.97 0.58
C ASN A 7 18.96 -4.32 1.29
N HIS A 8 17.81 -4.85 1.71
CA HIS A 8 17.67 -6.14 2.37
C HIS A 8 17.09 -7.23 1.47
N LEU A 9 16.74 -6.87 0.23
CA LEU A 9 16.26 -7.79 -0.79
C LEU A 9 17.46 -8.35 -1.57
N ALA A 10 17.51 -9.67 -1.76
CA ALA A 10 18.48 -10.28 -2.66
C ALA A 10 18.18 -9.87 -4.11
N ALA A 11 19.18 -9.89 -4.99
CA ALA A 11 19.01 -9.43 -6.38
C ALA A 11 17.91 -10.21 -7.13
N ASP A 12 17.69 -11.46 -6.76
CA ASP A 12 16.70 -12.39 -7.30
C ASP A 12 15.45 -12.56 -6.42
N SER A 13 15.38 -11.93 -5.24
CA SER A 13 14.29 -12.18 -4.29
C SER A 13 12.92 -11.82 -4.86
N ALA A 14 12.85 -10.77 -5.70
CA ALA A 14 11.61 -10.40 -6.38
C ALA A 14 11.18 -11.47 -7.40
N PHE A 15 12.12 -12.02 -8.16
CA PHE A 15 11.82 -13.09 -9.13
C PHE A 15 11.39 -14.38 -8.43
N GLU A 16 12.08 -14.78 -7.37
CA GLU A 16 11.73 -15.97 -6.58
C GLU A 16 10.36 -15.82 -5.90
N ALA A 17 10.09 -14.65 -5.32
CA ALA A 17 8.79 -14.35 -4.74
C ALA A 17 7.68 -14.39 -5.80
N LEU A 18 7.89 -13.80 -6.98
CA LEU A 18 6.93 -13.84 -8.08
C LEU A 18 6.65 -15.28 -8.52
N CYS A 19 7.70 -16.10 -8.67
CA CYS A 19 7.56 -17.51 -9.03
C CYS A 19 6.73 -18.28 -8.01
N ARG A 20 7.01 -18.09 -6.72
CA ARG A 20 6.29 -18.74 -5.62
C ARG A 20 4.82 -18.31 -5.59
N ASP A 21 4.57 -17.01 -5.67
CA ASP A 21 3.23 -16.42 -5.57
C ASP A 21 2.36 -16.82 -6.77
N VAL A 22 2.90 -16.74 -7.99
CA VAL A 22 2.19 -17.14 -9.22
C VAL A 22 1.88 -18.64 -9.21
N ARG A 23 2.84 -19.48 -8.78
CA ARG A 23 2.61 -20.92 -8.66
C ARG A 23 1.49 -21.23 -7.67
N ALA A 24 1.60 -20.70 -6.45
CA ALA A 24 0.63 -20.96 -5.40
C ALA A 24 -0.77 -20.44 -5.77
N GLY A 25 -0.85 -19.22 -6.26
CA GLY A 25 -2.12 -18.54 -6.55
C GLY A 25 -2.84 -19.06 -7.80
N LEU A 26 -2.13 -19.47 -8.85
CA LEU A 26 -2.78 -20.01 -10.05
C LEU A 26 -3.11 -21.50 -9.97
N GLN A 27 -2.57 -22.21 -8.97
CA GLN A 27 -2.92 -23.60 -8.65
C GLN A 27 -4.01 -23.72 -7.57
N SER A 28 -4.37 -22.64 -6.89
CA SER A 28 -5.43 -22.65 -5.88
C SER A 28 -6.83 -22.65 -6.51
N ALA A 29 -7.82 -23.08 -5.72
CA ALA A 29 -9.23 -22.99 -6.06
C ALA A 29 -9.97 -22.31 -4.89
N PRO A 30 -10.38 -21.03 -5.02
CA PRO A 30 -10.28 -20.17 -6.20
C PRO A 30 -8.84 -19.70 -6.51
N LYS A 31 -8.58 -19.32 -7.77
CA LYS A 31 -7.29 -18.75 -8.21
C LYS A 31 -7.11 -17.33 -7.68
N SER A 32 -5.89 -16.96 -7.32
CA SER A 32 -5.55 -15.60 -6.88
C SER A 32 -4.15 -15.15 -7.34
N LEU A 33 -3.90 -13.85 -7.31
CA LEU A 33 -2.59 -13.24 -7.52
C LEU A 33 -2.40 -12.10 -6.50
N PRO A 34 -1.25 -12.01 -5.79
CA PRO A 34 -1.03 -10.93 -4.84
C PRO A 34 -0.95 -9.54 -5.49
N PRO A 35 -1.54 -8.49 -4.89
CA PRO A 35 -1.60 -7.16 -5.47
C PRO A 35 -0.25 -6.44 -5.52
N LYS A 36 0.76 -6.89 -4.76
CA LYS A 36 2.12 -6.32 -4.83
C LYS A 36 2.73 -6.39 -6.24
N TRP A 37 2.28 -7.35 -7.07
CA TRP A 37 2.73 -7.51 -8.45
C TRP A 37 2.06 -6.56 -9.44
N PHE A 38 1.15 -5.69 -9.01
CA PHE A 38 0.68 -4.60 -9.86
C PHE A 38 1.75 -3.54 -10.08
N TYR A 39 2.65 -3.33 -9.11
CA TYR A 39 3.51 -2.15 -9.03
C TYR A 39 4.86 -2.34 -9.73
N ASP A 40 4.85 -2.80 -10.98
CA ASP A 40 5.99 -2.52 -11.87
C ASP A 40 5.96 -1.03 -12.30
N SER A 41 6.90 -0.59 -13.14
CA SER A 41 6.94 0.82 -13.58
C SER A 41 5.63 1.26 -14.24
N VAL A 42 5.08 0.43 -15.13
CA VAL A 42 3.83 0.71 -15.84
C VAL A 42 2.64 0.75 -14.88
N GLY A 43 2.54 -0.23 -13.99
CA GLY A 43 1.44 -0.27 -13.03
C GLY A 43 1.52 0.82 -11.98
N SER A 44 2.71 1.25 -11.59
CA SER A 44 2.90 2.43 -10.73
C SER A 44 2.41 3.71 -11.39
N ASP A 45 2.72 3.91 -12.69
CA ASP A 45 2.20 5.04 -13.48
C ASP A 45 0.66 4.98 -13.64
N LEU A 46 0.10 3.79 -13.79
CA LEU A 46 -1.35 3.58 -13.83
C LEU A 46 -1.99 3.89 -12.48
N PHE A 47 -1.39 3.46 -11.37
CA PHE A 47 -1.88 3.77 -10.03
C PHE A 47 -1.83 5.27 -9.75
N ASP A 48 -0.75 5.95 -10.15
CA ASP A 48 -0.63 7.40 -10.07
C ASP A 48 -1.78 8.09 -10.83
N GLN A 49 -2.15 7.60 -12.02
CA GLN A 49 -3.35 8.08 -12.73
C GLN A 49 -4.64 7.79 -11.97
N ILE A 50 -4.80 6.60 -11.39
CA ILE A 50 -5.97 6.24 -10.57
C ILE A 50 -6.18 7.26 -9.45
N THR A 51 -5.10 7.71 -8.79
CA THR A 51 -5.21 8.68 -7.69
C THR A 51 -5.86 10.01 -8.06
N ARG A 52 -5.91 10.34 -9.36
CA ARG A 52 -6.48 11.58 -9.90
C ARG A 52 -7.88 11.41 -10.51
N LEU A 53 -8.39 10.17 -10.58
CA LEU A 53 -9.70 9.92 -11.17
C LEU A 53 -10.84 10.54 -10.34
N PRO A 54 -11.90 11.04 -10.98
CA PRO A 54 -13.03 11.62 -10.26
C PRO A 54 -13.75 10.60 -9.38
N GLU A 55 -13.74 9.31 -9.72
CA GLU A 55 -14.34 8.25 -8.90
C GLU A 55 -13.47 7.86 -7.70
N TYR A 56 -12.13 7.90 -7.84
CA TYR A 56 -11.18 7.45 -6.81
C TYR A 56 -10.93 8.51 -5.72
N TYR A 57 -11.84 8.59 -4.76
CA TYR A 57 -11.74 9.54 -3.65
C TYR A 57 -10.65 9.34 -2.59
N PRO A 58 -10.10 8.13 -2.33
CA PRO A 58 -9.24 7.92 -1.15
C PRO A 58 -8.06 8.89 -1.05
N THR A 59 -7.30 9.09 -2.13
CA THR A 59 -6.10 9.94 -2.12
C THR A 59 -6.43 11.39 -1.79
N ARG A 60 -7.50 11.95 -2.38
CA ARG A 60 -7.89 13.35 -2.15
C ARG A 60 -8.53 13.56 -0.78
N ALA A 61 -9.32 12.60 -0.29
CA ALA A 61 -9.91 12.65 1.04
C ALA A 61 -8.81 12.59 2.12
N GLU A 62 -7.86 11.67 2.01
CA GLU A 62 -6.73 11.60 2.94
C GLU A 62 -5.86 12.87 2.89
N ALA A 63 -5.60 13.41 1.70
CA ALA A 63 -4.85 14.65 1.55
C ALA A 63 -5.58 15.86 2.14
N GLU A 64 -6.92 15.92 2.10
CA GLU A 64 -7.71 16.95 2.81
C GLU A 64 -7.42 16.91 4.31
N ILE A 65 -7.46 15.72 4.92
CA ILE A 65 -7.19 15.55 6.35
C ILE A 65 -5.76 15.99 6.67
N LEU A 66 -4.77 15.53 5.90
CA LEU A 66 -3.37 15.89 6.13
C LEU A 66 -3.14 17.40 6.02
N ARG A 67 -3.71 18.07 5.02
CA ARG A 67 -3.60 19.54 4.89
C ARG A 67 -4.19 20.25 6.10
N ALA A 68 -5.31 19.76 6.63
CA ALA A 68 -5.97 20.37 7.79
C ALA A 68 -5.28 20.04 9.12
N ARG A 69 -4.62 18.87 9.24
CA ARG A 69 -4.21 18.29 10.52
C ARG A 69 -2.71 18.04 10.68
N ALA A 70 -1.89 18.22 9.64
CA ALA A 70 -0.45 17.91 9.72
C ALA A 70 0.27 18.63 10.87
N ALA A 71 -0.06 19.91 11.13
CA ALA A 71 0.50 20.66 12.25
C ALA A 71 0.11 20.06 13.62
N GLU A 72 -1.15 19.66 13.77
CA GLU A 72 -1.64 18.99 14.99
C GLU A 72 -0.98 17.62 15.17
N ILE A 73 -0.91 16.82 14.09
CA ILE A 73 -0.25 15.51 14.07
C ILE A 73 1.22 15.65 14.50
N ALA A 74 1.96 16.57 13.88
CA ALA A 74 3.36 16.83 14.21
C ALA A 74 3.53 17.25 15.67
N SER A 75 2.66 18.13 16.18
CA SER A 75 2.71 18.59 17.57
C SER A 75 2.40 17.47 18.57
N VAL A 76 1.39 16.65 18.32
CA VAL A 76 0.98 15.56 19.23
C VAL A 76 1.98 14.42 19.19
N ALA A 77 2.46 14.06 18.01
CA ALA A 77 3.49 13.03 17.84
C ALA A 77 4.81 13.45 18.48
N GLY A 78 5.16 14.74 18.41
CA GLY A 78 6.42 15.28 18.95
C GLY A 78 7.66 14.57 18.40
N ALA A 79 7.55 14.03 17.19
CA ALA A 79 8.57 13.22 16.54
C ALA A 79 9.65 14.12 15.91
N ASP A 80 10.89 13.63 15.87
CA ASP A 80 11.98 14.23 15.09
C ASP A 80 12.29 13.43 13.82
N THR A 81 11.73 12.22 13.73
CA THR A 81 11.97 11.24 12.68
C THR A 81 10.64 10.80 12.08
N LEU A 82 10.49 10.95 10.77
CA LEU A 82 9.33 10.44 10.03
C LEU A 82 9.71 9.14 9.32
N VAL A 83 8.97 8.07 9.55
CA VAL A 83 9.16 6.75 8.91
C VAL A 83 7.94 6.49 8.03
N GLU A 84 8.13 6.32 6.72
CA GLU A 84 7.03 6.08 5.77
C GLU A 84 7.09 4.63 5.25
N LEU A 85 6.00 3.88 5.47
CA LEU A 85 5.85 2.51 4.97
C LEU A 85 5.11 2.52 3.62
N GLY A 86 5.77 2.06 2.56
CA GLY A 86 5.23 2.11 1.20
C GLY A 86 5.27 3.54 0.65
N SER A 87 6.47 4.09 0.52
CA SER A 87 6.69 5.50 0.23
C SER A 87 6.18 6.00 -1.12
N GLY A 88 6.16 5.15 -2.15
CA GLY A 88 5.75 5.59 -3.50
C GLY A 88 6.46 6.89 -3.91
N THR A 89 5.68 7.94 -4.25
CA THR A 89 6.20 9.28 -4.60
C THR A 89 6.31 10.26 -3.41
N SER A 90 5.84 9.87 -2.22
CA SER A 90 5.85 10.66 -0.98
C SER A 90 5.21 12.06 -1.07
N GLU A 91 4.26 12.31 -1.98
CA GLU A 91 3.63 13.64 -2.11
C GLU A 91 2.86 14.06 -0.84
N LYS A 92 2.04 13.15 -0.29
CA LYS A 92 1.31 13.38 0.97
C LYS A 92 2.26 13.57 2.15
N THR A 93 3.39 12.89 2.11
CA THR A 93 4.40 12.88 3.18
C THR A 93 5.11 14.21 3.33
N ARG A 94 5.21 15.01 2.26
CA ARG A 94 5.69 16.40 2.32
C ARG A 94 4.88 17.28 3.27
N LEU A 95 3.57 17.06 3.39
CA LEU A 95 2.73 17.81 4.33
C LEU A 95 3.16 17.58 5.79
N LEU A 96 3.56 16.35 6.12
CA LEU A 96 4.04 15.99 7.45
C LEU A 96 5.49 16.45 7.68
N LEU A 97 6.36 16.30 6.68
CA LEU A 97 7.74 16.81 6.73
C LEU A 97 7.76 18.33 6.92
N ASP A 98 6.91 19.07 6.19
CA ASP A 98 6.76 20.52 6.35
C ASP A 98 6.29 20.90 7.75
N ALA A 99 5.29 20.19 8.29
CA ALA A 99 4.79 20.44 9.63
C ALA A 99 5.87 20.21 10.70
N LEU A 100 6.64 19.12 10.60
CA LEU A 100 7.75 18.81 11.51
C LEU A 100 8.89 19.82 11.38
N ARG A 101 9.23 20.26 10.16
CA ARG A 101 10.24 21.29 9.91
C ARG A 101 9.83 22.62 10.51
N ASN A 102 8.59 23.05 10.27
CA ASN A 102 8.06 24.32 10.78
C ASN A 102 7.97 24.33 12.32
N GLY A 103 7.75 23.17 12.95
CA GLY A 103 7.85 22.98 14.39
C GLY A 103 9.29 22.90 14.94
N GLY A 104 10.31 22.95 14.07
CA GLY A 104 11.73 22.86 14.46
C GLY A 104 12.20 21.46 14.86
N ALA A 105 11.34 20.44 14.73
CA ALA A 105 11.58 19.08 15.21
C ALA A 105 12.23 18.18 14.16
N LEU A 106 12.00 18.41 12.86
CA LEU A 106 12.48 17.52 11.80
C LEU A 106 14.00 17.34 11.81
N ARG A 107 14.45 16.10 11.92
CA ARG A 107 15.87 15.69 11.84
C ARG A 107 16.09 14.60 10.80
N ARG A 108 15.17 13.64 10.69
CA ARG A 108 15.36 12.44 9.88
C ARG A 108 14.10 12.01 9.12
N PHE A 109 14.31 11.49 7.93
CA PHE A 109 13.29 10.80 7.14
C PHE A 109 13.77 9.38 6.79
N VAL A 110 12.90 8.40 6.96
CA VAL A 110 13.16 6.98 6.72
C VAL A 110 12.09 6.44 5.77
N PRO A 111 12.27 6.57 4.45
CA PRO A 111 11.37 5.94 3.50
C PRO A 111 11.66 4.44 3.44
N PHE A 112 10.60 3.63 3.49
CA PHE A 112 10.64 2.17 3.41
C PHE A 112 9.77 1.70 2.23
N ASP A 113 10.36 0.93 1.31
CA ASP A 113 9.67 0.43 0.12
C ASP A 113 10.36 -0.83 -0.43
N VAL A 114 9.69 -1.57 -1.31
CA VAL A 114 10.29 -2.73 -2.00
C VAL A 114 11.08 -2.32 -3.23
N ASP A 115 10.81 -1.13 -3.79
CA ASP A 115 11.50 -0.62 -4.99
C ASP A 115 12.67 0.33 -4.62
N ALA A 116 13.89 -0.19 -4.73
CA ALA A 116 15.12 0.56 -4.49
C ALA A 116 15.28 1.78 -5.42
N SER A 117 14.76 1.73 -6.64
CA SER A 117 14.88 2.80 -7.63
C SER A 117 13.94 3.97 -7.29
N MET A 118 12.70 3.66 -6.89
CA MET A 118 11.73 4.61 -6.38
C MET A 118 12.24 5.27 -5.10
N LEU A 119 12.74 4.47 -4.14
CA LEU A 119 13.38 4.98 -2.93
C LEU A 119 14.53 5.94 -3.22
N SER A 120 15.41 5.59 -4.17
CA SER A 120 16.54 6.46 -4.55
C SER A 120 16.07 7.80 -5.11
N THR A 121 15.02 7.77 -5.95
CA THR A 121 14.45 8.96 -6.59
C THR A 121 13.77 9.85 -5.56
N ALA A 122 12.88 9.29 -4.74
CA ALA A 122 12.18 10.00 -3.67
C ALA A 122 13.16 10.58 -2.64
N ALA A 123 14.14 9.80 -2.20
CA ALA A 123 15.16 10.25 -1.24
C ALA A 123 15.98 11.43 -1.76
N LYS A 124 16.39 11.43 -3.03
CA LYS A 124 17.10 12.56 -3.64
C LYS A 124 16.23 13.82 -3.71
N ALA A 125 14.97 13.68 -4.08
CA ALA A 125 14.02 14.81 -4.12
C ALA A 125 13.83 15.42 -2.73
N ILE A 126 13.53 14.58 -1.71
CA ILE A 126 13.38 15.02 -0.33
C ILE A 126 14.68 15.64 0.21
N GLN A 127 15.85 15.10 -0.12
CA GLN A 127 17.11 15.70 0.32
C GLN A 127 17.32 17.13 -0.22
N ALA A 128 16.89 17.38 -1.47
CA ALA A 128 16.97 18.70 -2.08
C ALA A 128 15.94 19.67 -1.48
N GLU A 129 14.71 19.20 -1.20
CA GLU A 129 13.62 20.00 -0.64
C GLU A 129 13.79 20.34 0.85
N TYR A 130 14.51 19.50 1.59
CA TYR A 130 14.74 19.64 3.04
C TYR A 130 16.24 19.66 3.37
N PRO A 131 16.97 20.76 3.07
CA PRO A 131 18.41 20.84 3.32
C PRO A 131 18.78 20.55 4.77
N GLY A 132 19.72 19.63 4.97
CA GLY A 132 20.18 19.23 6.30
C GLY A 132 19.29 18.21 7.00
N ILE A 133 18.36 17.55 6.31
CA ILE A 133 17.71 16.33 6.82
C ILE A 133 18.63 15.11 6.67
N GLU A 134 18.61 14.19 7.63
CA GLU A 134 19.18 12.86 7.47
C GLU A 134 18.19 11.95 6.73
N ILE A 135 18.64 11.21 5.72
CA ILE A 135 17.80 10.23 5.02
C ILE A 135 18.42 8.86 5.16
N ALA A 136 17.66 7.93 5.73
CA ALA A 136 18.03 6.52 5.83
C ALA A 136 16.97 5.67 5.13
N ALA A 137 17.09 5.53 3.81
CA ALA A 137 16.16 4.74 3.02
C ALA A 137 16.38 3.24 3.25
N VAL A 138 15.29 2.49 3.36
CA VAL A 138 15.30 1.05 3.62
C VAL A 138 14.53 0.33 2.51
N CYS A 139 15.24 -0.44 1.70
CA CYS A 139 14.62 -1.30 0.69
C CYS A 139 14.36 -2.69 1.29
N GLY A 140 13.09 -3.07 1.40
CA GLY A 140 12.65 -4.30 2.05
C GLY A 140 11.15 -4.53 1.95
N ASP A 141 10.73 -5.76 2.21
CA ASP A 141 9.31 -6.14 2.34
C ASP A 141 8.83 -5.84 3.77
N PHE A 142 7.72 -5.10 3.93
CA PHE A 142 7.20 -4.74 5.26
C PHE A 142 6.60 -5.93 6.01
N GLU A 143 6.35 -7.06 5.35
CA GLU A 143 5.93 -8.29 6.03
C GLU A 143 7.11 -8.98 6.73
N GLU A 144 8.35 -8.72 6.30
CA GLU A 144 9.55 -9.43 6.76
C GLU A 144 10.61 -8.51 7.41
N HIS A 145 10.68 -7.25 7.00
CA HIS A 145 11.85 -6.38 7.21
C HIS A 145 11.58 -5.14 8.08
N LEU A 146 10.44 -5.04 8.78
CA LEU A 146 10.17 -3.90 9.68
C LEU A 146 11.27 -3.70 10.75
N ALA A 147 11.89 -4.79 11.22
CA ALA A 147 12.98 -4.75 12.19
C ALA A 147 14.29 -4.15 11.61
N LYS A 148 14.37 -3.89 10.30
CA LYS A 148 15.51 -3.23 9.66
C LYS A 148 15.42 -1.71 9.68
N ILE A 149 14.26 -1.15 10.03
CA ILE A 149 14.04 0.29 10.16
C ILE A 149 14.95 0.82 11.28
N PRO A 150 15.83 1.80 11.01
CA PRO A 150 16.74 2.34 12.00
C PRO A 150 16.04 2.82 13.28
N HIS A 151 16.68 2.55 14.42
CA HIS A 151 16.28 3.09 15.72
C HIS A 151 16.86 4.51 15.94
N GLY A 152 16.36 5.16 16.98
CA GLY A 152 16.83 6.47 17.44
C GLY A 152 15.93 7.62 17.02
N GLY A 153 16.04 8.71 17.78
CA GLY A 153 15.06 9.80 17.73
C GLY A 153 13.71 9.38 18.31
N ARG A 154 12.72 10.25 18.14
CA ARG A 154 11.31 9.94 18.40
C ARG A 154 10.60 9.81 17.07
N ARG A 155 10.06 8.62 16.78
CA ARG A 155 9.63 8.25 15.42
C ARG A 155 8.12 8.36 15.26
N LEU A 156 7.68 8.92 14.15
CA LEU A 156 6.31 8.82 13.67
C LEU A 156 6.31 7.89 12.46
N PHE A 157 5.79 6.68 12.63
CA PHE A 157 5.51 5.75 11.54
C PHE A 157 4.24 6.22 10.84
N VAL A 158 4.27 6.28 9.51
CA VAL A 158 3.12 6.62 8.69
C VAL A 158 2.84 5.49 7.71
N PHE A 159 1.60 5.03 7.67
CA PHE A 159 1.12 4.05 6.71
C PHE A 159 -0.21 4.54 6.13
N LEU A 160 -0.14 5.12 4.94
CA LEU A 160 -1.18 5.95 4.34
C LEU A 160 -1.90 5.23 3.20
N GLY A 161 -2.93 5.86 2.65
CA GLY A 161 -3.64 5.40 1.45
C GLY A 161 -4.57 4.21 1.67
N SER A 162 -4.74 3.77 2.93
CA SER A 162 -5.47 2.55 3.26
C SER A 162 -4.87 1.28 2.66
N THR A 163 -3.56 1.27 2.38
CA THR A 163 -2.81 0.07 1.93
C THR A 163 -2.92 -1.08 2.93
N ILE A 164 -3.09 -0.78 4.22
CA ILE A 164 -3.40 -1.79 5.24
C ILE A 164 -4.66 -2.61 4.93
N GLY A 165 -5.59 -2.04 4.16
CA GLY A 165 -6.80 -2.72 3.69
C GLY A 165 -6.52 -3.83 2.68
N ASN A 166 -5.32 -3.90 2.10
CA ASN A 166 -4.92 -4.98 1.19
C ASN A 166 -4.55 -6.27 1.93
N LEU A 167 -4.42 -6.21 3.25
CA LEU A 167 -4.19 -7.37 4.11
C LEU A 167 -5.51 -7.90 4.64
N GLU A 168 -5.76 -9.20 4.50
CA GLU A 168 -6.87 -9.88 5.15
C GLU A 168 -6.74 -9.81 6.68
N PRO A 169 -7.84 -9.96 7.46
CA PRO A 169 -7.83 -9.70 8.90
C PRO A 169 -6.72 -10.41 9.71
N GLY A 170 -6.38 -11.66 9.36
CA GLY A 170 -5.29 -12.40 10.01
C GLY A 170 -3.92 -11.78 9.75
N ALA A 171 -3.55 -11.66 8.47
CA ALA A 171 -2.29 -11.04 8.05
C ALA A 171 -2.17 -9.58 8.53
N ARG A 172 -3.29 -8.83 8.53
CA ARG A 172 -3.34 -7.45 9.04
C ARG A 172 -3.05 -7.38 10.53
N ALA A 173 -3.58 -8.31 11.32
CA ALA A 173 -3.31 -8.38 12.76
C ALA A 173 -1.84 -8.73 13.04
N GLU A 174 -1.27 -9.67 12.29
CA GLU A 174 0.16 -10.03 12.38
C GLU A 174 1.06 -8.84 12.01
N PHE A 175 0.74 -8.14 10.92
CA PHE A 175 1.44 -6.92 10.51
C PHE A 175 1.39 -5.84 11.59
N LEU A 176 0.20 -5.53 12.13
CA LEU A 176 0.04 -4.52 13.19
C LEU A 176 0.82 -4.91 14.46
N ALA A 177 0.82 -6.19 14.83
CA ALA A 177 1.60 -6.68 15.97
C ALA A 177 3.12 -6.57 15.72
N GLY A 178 3.59 -6.92 14.52
CA GLY A 178 4.99 -6.76 14.12
C GLY A 178 5.43 -5.30 14.12
N LEU A 179 4.59 -4.40 13.59
CA LEU A 179 4.82 -2.97 13.62
C LEU A 179 4.88 -2.45 15.07
N ALA A 180 3.89 -2.79 15.90
CA ALA A 180 3.86 -2.40 17.31
C ALA A 180 5.09 -2.90 18.08
N ALA A 181 5.62 -4.08 17.74
CA ALA A 181 6.86 -4.61 18.31
C ALA A 181 8.08 -3.74 17.94
N ALA A 182 8.12 -3.19 16.72
CA ALA A 182 9.19 -2.31 16.24
C ALA A 182 9.17 -0.89 16.85
N LEU A 183 8.01 -0.44 17.36
CA LEU A 183 7.86 0.86 18.03
C LEU A 183 8.53 0.86 19.43
N GLN A 184 9.15 1.98 19.80
CA GLN A 184 9.65 2.26 21.15
C GLN A 184 8.65 3.11 21.93
N PRO A 185 8.71 3.13 23.28
CA PRO A 185 7.92 4.08 24.07
C PRO A 185 8.14 5.52 23.59
N GLY A 186 7.06 6.21 23.24
CA GLY A 186 7.09 7.57 22.70
C GLY A 186 6.96 7.65 21.18
N ASP A 187 7.15 6.55 20.45
CA ASP A 187 6.87 6.48 19.01
C ASP A 187 5.35 6.52 18.76
N GLY A 188 4.98 7.03 17.58
CA GLY A 188 3.60 7.08 17.11
C GLY A 188 3.40 6.31 15.80
N LEU A 189 2.17 5.88 15.57
CA LEU A 189 1.67 5.36 14.29
C LEU A 189 0.55 6.27 13.78
N LEU A 190 0.74 6.88 12.62
CA LEU A 190 -0.32 7.50 11.83
C LEU A 190 -0.77 6.52 10.75
N LEU A 191 -2.00 6.03 10.86
CA LEU A 191 -2.56 5.02 9.97
C LEU A 191 -3.79 5.56 9.24
N GLY A 192 -3.77 5.46 7.91
CA GLY A 192 -4.89 5.76 7.03
C GLY A 192 -5.78 4.55 6.80
N THR A 193 -7.09 4.74 6.93
CA THR A 193 -8.11 3.70 6.75
C THR A 193 -9.30 4.26 5.99
N ASP A 194 -9.61 3.64 4.85
CA ASP A 194 -10.77 4.01 4.04
C ASP A 194 -12.04 3.42 4.66
N LEU A 195 -13.07 4.25 4.87
CA LEU A 195 -14.22 3.87 5.68
C LEU A 195 -15.33 3.18 4.87
N VAL A 196 -16.15 2.38 5.54
CA VAL A 196 -17.38 1.85 4.93
C VAL A 196 -18.31 3.00 4.57
N LYS A 197 -18.82 2.99 3.34
CA LYS A 197 -19.72 4.02 2.77
C LYS A 197 -20.62 3.42 1.69
N ASP A 198 -21.32 4.26 0.93
CA ASP A 198 -22.18 3.81 -0.17
C ASP A 198 -21.44 2.82 -1.10
N PRO A 199 -21.91 1.56 -1.22
CA PRO A 199 -21.31 0.55 -2.09
C PRO A 199 -21.17 1.00 -3.54
N ARG A 200 -22.05 1.87 -4.05
CA ARG A 200 -21.94 2.36 -5.43
C ARG A 200 -20.71 3.24 -5.62
N ARG A 201 -20.40 4.09 -4.63
CA ARG A 201 -19.19 4.91 -4.63
C ARG A 201 -17.94 4.05 -4.48
N LEU A 202 -18.02 3.02 -3.63
CA LEU A 202 -16.94 2.06 -3.47
C LEU A 202 -16.65 1.31 -4.77
N VAL A 203 -17.67 0.76 -5.44
CA VAL A 203 -17.48 0.06 -6.73
C VAL A 203 -16.95 1.01 -7.80
N ALA A 204 -17.53 2.21 -7.94
CA ALA A 204 -17.08 3.19 -8.94
C ALA A 204 -15.61 3.60 -8.75
N ALA A 205 -15.13 3.69 -7.50
CA ALA A 205 -13.72 3.98 -7.24
C ALA A 205 -12.77 2.89 -7.78
N TYR A 206 -13.23 1.64 -7.92
CA TYR A 206 -12.41 0.52 -8.40
C TYR A 206 -12.79 0.07 -9.83
N ASP A 207 -13.76 0.73 -10.47
CA ASP A 207 -14.25 0.45 -11.82
C ASP A 207 -14.62 1.78 -12.49
N ASP A 208 -13.61 2.62 -12.68
CA ASP A 208 -13.76 3.96 -13.23
C ASP A 208 -14.21 3.95 -14.71
N ALA A 209 -14.95 4.97 -15.11
CA ALA A 209 -15.51 5.06 -16.46
C ALA A 209 -14.45 5.17 -17.57
N ALA A 210 -13.23 5.61 -17.22
CA ALA A 210 -12.11 5.72 -18.16
C ALA A 210 -11.38 4.38 -18.38
N GLY A 211 -11.68 3.36 -17.58
CA GLY A 211 -11.09 2.03 -17.68
C GLY A 211 -9.61 1.97 -17.26
N VAL A 212 -9.14 2.94 -16.47
CA VAL A 212 -7.74 2.99 -16.02
C VAL A 212 -7.48 1.90 -14.97
N THR A 213 -8.40 1.68 -14.03
CA THR A 213 -8.33 0.59 -13.03
C THR A 213 -8.39 -0.78 -13.69
N ALA A 214 -9.14 -0.90 -14.80
CA ALA A 214 -9.16 -2.12 -15.59
C ALA A 214 -7.82 -2.42 -16.29
N GLN A 215 -7.11 -1.39 -16.76
CA GLN A 215 -5.75 -1.52 -17.30
C GLN A 215 -4.75 -1.88 -16.19
N PHE A 216 -4.83 -1.19 -15.05
CA PHE A 216 -4.02 -1.48 -13.86
C PHE A 216 -4.18 -2.93 -13.39
N ASN A 217 -5.42 -3.43 -13.29
CA ASN A 217 -5.67 -4.80 -12.89
C ASN A 217 -5.07 -5.82 -13.87
N ARG A 218 -5.27 -5.59 -15.17
CA ARG A 218 -4.76 -6.47 -16.24
C ARG A 218 -3.23 -6.46 -16.34
N ASN A 219 -2.57 -5.38 -15.91
CA ASN A 219 -1.12 -5.25 -15.96
C ASN A 219 -0.40 -6.39 -15.24
N VAL A 220 -0.96 -6.97 -14.17
CA VAL A 220 -0.36 -8.12 -13.48
C VAL A 220 -0.12 -9.31 -14.41
N LEU A 221 -1.00 -9.52 -15.41
CA LEU A 221 -0.82 -10.57 -16.41
C LEU A 221 0.31 -10.23 -17.38
N ALA A 222 0.46 -8.95 -17.74
CA ALA A 222 1.58 -8.47 -18.57
C ALA A 222 2.93 -8.61 -17.83
N VAL A 223 2.95 -8.33 -16.52
CA VAL A 223 4.11 -8.60 -15.65
C VAL A 223 4.46 -10.08 -15.69
N ILE A 224 3.50 -10.97 -15.47
CA ILE A 224 3.76 -12.42 -15.49
C ILE A 224 4.23 -12.90 -16.88
N ASN A 225 3.63 -12.38 -17.96
CA ASN A 225 4.08 -12.69 -19.32
C ASN A 225 5.54 -12.33 -19.53
N ARG A 226 5.95 -11.13 -19.11
CA ARG A 226 7.31 -10.61 -19.28
C ARG A 226 8.32 -11.33 -18.37
N GLU A 227 8.04 -11.38 -17.07
CA GLU A 227 9.00 -11.85 -16.07
C GLU A 227 9.11 -13.39 -16.06
N LEU A 228 8.00 -14.10 -16.27
CA LEU A 228 7.95 -15.57 -16.18
C LEU A 228 7.81 -16.27 -17.53
N ASN A 229 7.95 -15.54 -18.64
CA ASN A 229 7.76 -16.04 -20.01
C ASN A 229 6.44 -16.81 -20.14
N ALA A 230 5.35 -16.13 -19.77
CA ALA A 230 3.99 -16.62 -19.89
C ALA A 230 3.28 -16.08 -21.14
N ASP A 231 2.17 -16.71 -21.51
CA ASP A 231 1.39 -16.40 -22.71
C ASP A 231 -0.08 -16.05 -22.42
N PHE A 232 -0.35 -15.34 -21.32
CA PHE A 232 -1.69 -14.79 -21.07
C PHE A 232 -2.13 -13.91 -22.23
N ASP A 233 -3.29 -14.20 -22.81
CA ASP A 233 -4.01 -13.25 -23.66
C ASP A 233 -4.72 -12.23 -22.76
N VAL A 234 -4.00 -11.14 -22.45
CA VAL A 234 -4.42 -10.13 -21.48
C VAL A 234 -5.78 -9.52 -21.84
N GLU A 235 -6.07 -9.34 -23.12
CA GLU A 235 -7.35 -8.77 -23.59
C GLU A 235 -8.52 -9.74 -23.42
N ALA A 236 -8.28 -11.04 -23.29
CA ALA A 236 -9.31 -12.03 -23.01
C ALA A 236 -9.72 -12.09 -21.52
N PHE A 237 -9.16 -11.22 -20.66
CA PHE A 237 -9.56 -11.08 -19.26
C PHE A 237 -10.29 -9.76 -19.02
N ARG A 238 -11.54 -9.84 -18.60
CA ARG A 238 -12.34 -8.68 -18.21
C ARG A 238 -12.09 -8.32 -16.75
N HIS A 239 -11.84 -7.04 -16.48
CA HIS A 239 -11.82 -6.49 -15.13
C HIS A 239 -13.22 -6.56 -14.48
N VAL A 240 -13.26 -6.95 -13.21
CA VAL A 240 -14.47 -6.99 -12.40
C VAL A 240 -14.15 -6.44 -11.01
N ALA A 241 -14.83 -5.37 -10.58
CA ALA A 241 -14.80 -4.89 -9.21
C ALA A 241 -16.12 -5.23 -8.49
N THR A 242 -16.03 -5.78 -7.28
CA THR A 242 -17.21 -6.13 -6.49
C THR A 242 -17.06 -5.69 -5.04
N TRP A 243 -18.15 -5.15 -4.48
CA TRP A 243 -18.28 -4.95 -3.04
C TRP A 243 -18.77 -6.25 -2.39
N ASN A 244 -18.02 -6.76 -1.43
CA ASN A 244 -18.42 -7.87 -0.57
C ASN A 244 -18.97 -7.30 0.75
N PRO A 245 -20.29 -7.34 1.00
CA PRO A 245 -20.89 -6.75 2.20
C PRO A 245 -20.70 -7.60 3.46
N VAL A 246 -20.31 -8.88 3.34
CA VAL A 246 -20.08 -9.76 4.48
C VAL A 246 -18.72 -9.46 5.10
N GLU A 247 -17.70 -9.35 4.25
CA GLU A 247 -16.30 -9.06 4.66
C GLU A 247 -15.98 -7.55 4.66
N GLU A 248 -16.95 -6.71 4.30
CA GLU A 248 -16.81 -5.25 4.13
C GLU A 248 -15.58 -4.83 3.33
N ARG A 249 -15.37 -5.45 2.15
CA ARG A 249 -14.21 -5.20 1.31
C ARG A 249 -14.57 -5.06 -0.17
N MET A 250 -13.79 -4.25 -0.87
CA MET A 250 -13.74 -4.31 -2.32
C MET A 250 -12.89 -5.50 -2.75
N GLU A 251 -13.26 -6.12 -3.87
CA GLU A 251 -12.49 -7.18 -4.51
C GLU A 251 -12.30 -6.82 -5.97
N MET A 252 -11.05 -6.85 -6.44
CA MET A 252 -10.73 -6.77 -7.86
C MET A 252 -10.45 -8.17 -8.38
N ARG A 253 -11.03 -8.48 -9.54
CA ARG A 253 -10.94 -9.79 -10.17
C ARG A 253 -10.71 -9.64 -11.66
N LEU A 254 -10.07 -10.65 -12.25
CA LEU A 254 -9.95 -10.82 -13.69
C LEU A 254 -10.78 -12.04 -14.10
N ARG A 255 -11.77 -11.83 -14.95
CA ARG A 255 -12.65 -12.88 -15.48
C ARG A 255 -12.23 -13.26 -16.88
N SER A 256 -11.90 -14.52 -17.11
CA SER A 256 -11.64 -15.02 -18.46
C SER A 256 -12.92 -14.98 -19.30
N GLU A 257 -12.90 -14.33 -20.46
CA GLU A 257 -14.09 -14.26 -21.35
C GLU A 257 -14.29 -15.54 -22.18
N ARG A 258 -13.25 -16.37 -22.28
CA ARG A 258 -13.26 -17.65 -23.00
C ARG A 258 -12.43 -18.70 -22.26
N ALA A 259 -12.55 -19.96 -22.65
CA ALA A 259 -11.63 -20.97 -22.14
C ALA A 259 -10.19 -20.63 -22.63
N GLN A 260 -9.22 -20.69 -21.72
CA GLN A 260 -7.82 -20.39 -22.02
C GLN A 260 -6.91 -21.44 -21.40
N ARG A 261 -5.79 -21.70 -22.09
CA ARG A 261 -4.70 -22.54 -21.59
C ARG A 261 -3.44 -21.70 -21.65
N VAL A 262 -2.95 -21.32 -20.48
CA VAL A 262 -1.80 -20.41 -20.32
C VAL A 262 -0.58 -21.24 -19.90
N ARG A 263 0.47 -21.20 -20.71
CA ARG A 263 1.78 -21.76 -20.39
C ARG A 263 2.64 -20.71 -19.71
N ILE A 264 3.23 -21.06 -18.58
CA ILE A 264 4.20 -20.24 -17.84
C ILE A 264 5.54 -20.95 -17.91
N ALA A 265 6.38 -20.57 -18.88
CA ALA A 265 7.56 -21.35 -19.24
C ALA A 265 8.61 -21.37 -18.10
N ALA A 266 8.83 -20.25 -17.40
CA ALA A 266 9.78 -20.19 -16.29
C ALA A 266 9.40 -21.14 -15.13
N LEU A 267 8.11 -21.46 -15.00
CA LEU A 267 7.61 -22.38 -13.96
C LEU A 267 7.41 -23.81 -14.46
N SER A 268 7.61 -24.09 -15.75
CA SER A 268 7.23 -25.36 -16.40
C SER A 268 5.77 -25.75 -16.08
N MET A 269 4.89 -24.75 -16.09
CA MET A 269 3.51 -24.86 -15.63
C MET A 269 2.54 -24.53 -16.74
N THR A 270 1.36 -25.15 -16.70
CA THR A 270 0.22 -24.79 -17.54
C THR A 270 -1.00 -24.63 -16.66
N VAL A 271 -1.73 -23.55 -16.86
CA VAL A 271 -2.94 -23.20 -16.13
C VAL A 271 -4.10 -23.17 -17.10
N GLU A 272 -5.20 -23.80 -16.72
CA GLU A 272 -6.43 -23.76 -17.50
C GLU A 272 -7.43 -22.82 -16.84
N PHE A 273 -8.12 -22.05 -17.68
CA PHE A 273 -9.22 -21.18 -17.31
C PHE A 273 -10.47 -21.61 -18.05
N GLU A 274 -11.56 -21.80 -17.34
CA GLU A 274 -12.88 -21.92 -17.96
C GLU A 274 -13.40 -20.54 -18.41
N ALA A 275 -14.33 -20.52 -19.37
CA ALA A 275 -15.04 -19.29 -19.71
C ALA A 275 -15.86 -18.82 -18.50
N GLY A 276 -15.64 -17.57 -18.08
CA GLY A 276 -16.24 -16.99 -16.89
C GLY A 276 -15.50 -17.24 -15.58
N GLU A 277 -14.44 -18.07 -15.58
CA GLU A 277 -13.60 -18.28 -14.40
C GLU A 277 -12.91 -16.98 -13.97
N GLN A 278 -12.78 -16.75 -12.67
CA GLN A 278 -12.24 -15.52 -12.09
C GLN A 278 -10.98 -15.78 -11.26
N VAL A 279 -10.02 -14.88 -11.38
CA VAL A 279 -8.85 -14.76 -10.51
C VAL A 279 -9.04 -13.56 -9.60
N LEU A 280 -8.91 -13.74 -8.28
CA LEU A 280 -8.87 -12.64 -7.32
C LEU A 280 -7.48 -11.97 -7.38
N THR A 281 -7.42 -10.68 -7.64
CA THR A 281 -6.14 -9.95 -7.79
C THR A 281 -5.90 -8.93 -6.68
N GLU A 282 -6.96 -8.45 -6.04
CA GLU A 282 -6.85 -7.56 -4.88
C GLU A 282 -8.07 -7.69 -3.97
N VAL A 283 -7.82 -7.52 -2.68
CA VAL A 283 -8.85 -7.14 -1.72
C VAL A 283 -8.52 -5.75 -1.20
N SER A 284 -9.53 -4.94 -0.92
CA SER A 284 -9.35 -3.68 -0.21
C SER A 284 -10.44 -3.55 0.84
N CYS A 285 -10.12 -4.00 2.06
CA CYS A 285 -10.96 -3.89 3.24
C CYS A 285 -11.30 -2.43 3.53
N LYS A 286 -12.56 -2.19 3.88
CA LYS A 286 -13.06 -0.90 4.34
C LYS A 286 -13.38 -1.00 5.82
N PHE A 287 -13.19 0.11 6.51
CA PHE A 287 -13.12 0.09 7.96
C PHE A 287 -14.28 0.83 8.60
N ARG A 288 -14.62 0.42 9.82
CA ARG A 288 -15.49 1.16 10.72
C ARG A 288 -14.63 1.78 11.81
N PRO A 289 -14.90 3.04 12.24
CA PRO A 289 -14.05 3.72 13.23
C PRO A 289 -13.78 2.89 14.50
N ASP A 290 -14.82 2.28 15.08
CA ASP A 290 -14.68 1.42 16.27
C ASP A 290 -13.85 0.15 16.00
N GLY A 291 -13.96 -0.39 14.78
CA GLY A 291 -13.17 -1.53 14.32
C GLY A 291 -11.67 -1.21 14.25
N VAL A 292 -11.32 -0.02 13.75
CA VAL A 292 -9.93 0.47 13.71
C VAL A 292 -9.36 0.58 15.12
N ALA A 293 -10.09 1.21 16.04
CA ALA A 293 -9.68 1.32 17.45
C ALA A 293 -9.48 -0.06 18.10
N GLY A 294 -10.37 -1.03 17.81
CA GLY A 294 -10.27 -2.40 18.30
C GLY A 294 -9.07 -3.16 17.74
N GLU A 295 -8.76 -3.05 16.45
CA GLU A 295 -7.59 -3.67 15.83
C GLU A 295 -6.28 -3.10 16.40
N LEU A 296 -6.17 -1.78 16.50
CA LEU A 296 -5.01 -1.11 17.11
C LEU A 296 -4.83 -1.54 18.57
N GLY A 297 -5.91 -1.56 19.35
CA GLY A 297 -5.87 -1.97 20.76
C GLY A 297 -5.37 -3.40 20.95
N ARG A 298 -5.80 -4.34 20.09
CA ARG A 298 -5.30 -5.74 20.12
C ARG A 298 -3.81 -5.85 19.77
N ALA A 299 -3.30 -4.97 18.92
CA ALA A 299 -1.88 -4.88 18.61
C ALA A 299 -1.05 -4.18 19.70
N GLY A 300 -1.68 -3.70 20.79
CA GLY A 300 -1.00 -2.96 21.85
C GLY A 300 -0.77 -1.48 21.52
N LEU A 301 -1.53 -0.92 20.57
CA LEU A 301 -1.47 0.48 20.19
C LEU A 301 -2.71 1.22 20.67
N ARG A 302 -2.51 2.23 21.52
CA ARG A 302 -3.61 3.05 22.05
C ARG A 302 -3.90 4.20 21.10
N LEU A 303 -5.12 4.22 20.56
CA LEU A 303 -5.63 5.34 19.77
C LEU A 303 -5.67 6.63 20.61
N THR A 304 -5.06 7.69 20.11
CA THR A 304 -4.97 8.99 20.80
C THR A 304 -5.76 10.09 20.10
N ARG A 305 -5.84 10.02 18.77
CA ARG A 305 -6.59 10.96 17.92
C ARG A 305 -7.17 10.23 16.73
N TRP A 306 -8.28 10.75 16.26
CA TRP A 306 -9.00 10.31 15.08
C TRP A 306 -9.46 11.53 14.32
N TRP A 307 -9.17 11.58 13.03
CA TRP A 307 -9.66 12.62 12.14
C TRP A 307 -10.28 11.98 10.91
N THR A 308 -11.30 12.63 10.38
CA THR A 308 -11.87 12.30 9.06
C THR A 308 -11.83 13.53 8.17
N ASP A 309 -12.02 13.31 6.86
CA ASP A 309 -12.35 14.38 5.94
C ASP A 309 -13.78 14.89 6.22
N THR A 310 -14.15 15.99 5.56
CA THR A 310 -15.45 16.64 5.76
C THR A 310 -16.63 15.71 5.46
N ALA A 311 -16.50 14.78 4.51
CA ALA A 311 -17.56 13.85 4.15
C ALA A 311 -17.60 12.58 5.02
N GLY A 312 -16.59 12.36 5.87
CA GLY A 312 -16.48 11.16 6.68
C GLY A 312 -16.16 9.91 5.86
N ASP A 313 -15.47 10.08 4.74
CA ASP A 313 -15.15 9.01 3.79
C ASP A 313 -13.86 8.26 4.16
N PHE A 314 -12.89 8.95 4.75
CA PHE A 314 -11.57 8.42 5.08
C PHE A 314 -11.19 8.80 6.51
N GLY A 315 -10.47 7.92 7.19
CA GLY A 315 -10.01 8.13 8.57
C GLY A 315 -8.49 8.11 8.69
N LEU A 316 -7.93 9.06 9.45
CA LEU A 316 -6.57 9.00 9.98
C LEU A 316 -6.61 8.78 11.48
N SER A 317 -5.98 7.69 11.91
CA SER A 317 -5.73 7.39 13.33
C SER A 317 -4.30 7.74 13.71
N LEU A 318 -4.12 8.43 14.84
CA LEU A 318 -2.82 8.54 15.50
C LEU A 318 -2.83 7.71 16.79
N SER A 319 -1.94 6.74 16.87
CA SER A 319 -1.81 5.82 18.00
C SER A 319 -0.40 5.87 18.57
N VAL A 320 -0.27 5.49 19.84
CA VAL A 320 1.02 5.35 20.53
C VAL A 320 1.11 3.96 21.15
N LYS A 321 2.35 3.50 21.35
CA LYS A 321 2.62 2.29 22.13
C LYS A 321 2.33 2.49 23.62
#